data_AF-A0A3Q9RRM9-F1
#
_entry.id   AF-A0A3Q9RRM9-F1
#
_cell.length_a   1.000
_cell.length_b   1.000
_cell.length_c   1.000
_cell.angle_alpha   90.00
_cell.angle_beta   90.00
_cell.angle_gamma   90.00
#
_symmetry.space_group_name_H-M   'P 1'
#
loop_
_entity.id
_entity.type
_entity.pdbx_description
1 polymer ?
#
loop_
_entity_poly.entity_id
_entity_poly.type
_entity_poly.pdbx_seq_one_letter_code
_entity_poly.pdbx_strand_id
1 'polypeptide(L)'
;MHEGEHRRPCITVASTDKELLIYLQSLTGGTINNKKNYKPDRHKDSFTLTIKKKENVMFILKHISPYLRVDKKRKRSLWILEHYEKVTLRNGKYSPELLKAKLSFEELFFQI
;
A
#
# COMPACT_ATOMS: atom_id res chain seq x y z
N MET A 1 -2.70 13.60 0.86
CA MET A 1 -2.84 13.48 2.33
C MET A 1 -3.50 14.75 2.76
N HIS A 2 -4.56 14.64 3.54
CA HIS A 2 -5.13 15.83 4.16
C HIS A 2 -4.19 16.33 5.26
N GLU A 3 -4.29 17.61 5.58
CA GLU A 3 -3.57 18.20 6.70
C GLU A 3 -3.87 17.41 7.98
N GLY A 4 -2.82 16.98 8.69
CA GLY A 4 -2.95 16.14 9.89
C GLY A 4 -3.02 14.62 9.66
N GLU A 5 -2.99 14.12 8.42
CA GLU A 5 -2.92 12.67 8.16
C GLU A 5 -1.47 12.14 8.20
N HIS A 6 -1.27 11.03 8.92
CA HIS A 6 -0.01 10.26 8.89
C HIS A 6 0.03 9.23 7.76
N ARG A 7 1.24 8.77 7.41
CA ARG A 7 1.38 7.80 6.32
C ARG A 7 0.78 6.45 6.72
N ARG A 8 0.22 5.79 5.71
CA ARG A 8 -0.31 4.43 5.80
C ARG A 8 0.18 3.57 4.64
N PRO A 9 0.43 2.27 4.88
CA PRO A 9 0.67 1.30 3.82
C PRO A 9 -0.45 1.30 2.79
N CYS A 10 -0.07 1.13 1.54
CA CYS A 10 -0.96 1.05 0.40
C CYS A 10 -0.35 0.07 -0.60
N ILE A 11 -1.18 -0.77 -1.21
CA ILE A 11 -0.77 -1.65 -2.31
C ILE A 11 -1.38 -1.11 -3.59
N THR A 12 -0.55 -0.93 -4.61
CA THR A 12 -0.99 -0.53 -5.94
C THR A 12 -0.51 -1.54 -6.97
N VAL A 13 -1.41 -1.93 -7.88
CA VAL A 13 -1.12 -2.82 -9.00
C VAL A 13 -1.54 -2.10 -10.28
N ALA A 14 -0.58 -1.77 -11.14
CA ALA A 14 -0.85 -1.17 -12.44
C ALA A 14 -0.83 -2.26 -13.52
N SER A 15 -1.82 -2.24 -14.41
CA SER A 15 -1.93 -3.20 -15.51
C SER A 15 -2.66 -2.57 -16.70
N THR A 16 -2.38 -3.05 -17.91
CA THR A 16 -3.21 -2.78 -19.11
C THR A 16 -4.32 -3.82 -19.28
N ASP A 17 -4.24 -4.95 -18.56
CA ASP A 17 -5.27 -5.98 -18.49
C ASP A 17 -6.24 -5.65 -17.35
N LYS A 18 -7.45 -5.24 -17.72
CA LYS A 18 -8.50 -4.85 -16.78
C LYS A 18 -9.16 -6.05 -16.12
N GLU A 19 -9.30 -7.18 -16.83
CA GLU A 19 -9.93 -8.40 -16.30
C GLU A 19 -9.11 -8.97 -15.16
N LEU A 20 -7.78 -9.00 -15.31
CA LEU A 20 -6.87 -9.37 -14.22
C LEU A 20 -7.08 -8.47 -12.98
N LEU A 21 -7.23 -7.16 -13.16
CA LEU A 21 -7.44 -6.25 -12.04
C LEU A 21 -8.81 -6.44 -11.38
N ILE A 22 -9.86 -6.76 -12.15
CA ILE A 22 -11.19 -7.07 -11.62
C ILE A 22 -11.11 -8.36 -10.79
N TYR A 23 -10.41 -9.38 -11.28
CA TYR A 23 -10.18 -10.61 -10.53
C TYR A 23 -9.40 -10.35 -9.23
N LEU A 24 -8.31 -9.57 -9.28
CA LEU A 24 -7.59 -9.21 -8.06
C LEU A 24 -8.47 -8.40 -7.10
N GLN A 25 -9.26 -7.45 -7.61
CA GLN A 25 -10.17 -6.64 -6.80
C GLN A 25 -11.21 -7.50 -6.07
N SER A 26 -11.73 -8.57 -6.68
CA SER A 26 -12.71 -9.45 -6.03
C SER A 26 -12.10 -10.21 -4.84
N LEU A 27 -10.79 -10.50 -4.89
CA LEU A 27 -10.06 -11.17 -3.81
C LEU A 27 -9.57 -10.19 -2.73
N THR A 28 -9.12 -9.00 -3.14
CA THR A 28 -8.39 -8.07 -2.25
C THR A 28 -9.21 -6.85 -1.81
N GLY A 29 -10.37 -6.63 -2.43
CA GLY A 29 -11.07 -5.34 -2.41
C GLY A 29 -10.25 -4.23 -3.08
N GLY A 30 -10.52 -2.98 -2.68
CA GLY A 30 -9.86 -1.80 -3.23
C GLY A 30 -10.63 -1.16 -4.39
N THR A 31 -10.00 -0.19 -5.05
CA THR A 31 -10.61 0.62 -6.10
C THR A 31 -9.75 0.62 -7.36
N ILE A 32 -10.36 0.35 -8.51
CA ILE A 32 -9.72 0.46 -9.81
C ILE A 32 -9.93 1.87 -10.36
N ASN A 33 -8.84 2.53 -10.75
CA ASN A 33 -8.87 3.83 -11.41
C ASN A 33 -8.29 3.71 -12.83
N ASN A 34 -8.85 4.48 -13.77
CA ASN A 34 -8.34 4.60 -15.13
C ASN A 34 -7.23 5.66 -15.19
N LYS A 35 -6.21 5.44 -16.00
CA LYS A 35 -5.22 6.47 -16.36
C LYS A 35 -5.57 7.03 -17.72
N LYS A 36 -5.51 8.36 -17.85
CA LYS A 36 -5.71 9.02 -19.13
C LYS A 36 -4.64 8.55 -20.12
N ASN A 37 -5.09 8.03 -21.25
CA ASN A 37 -4.23 7.66 -22.36
C ASN A 37 -4.08 8.88 -23.29
N TYR A 38 -2.89 9.49 -23.29
CA TYR A 38 -2.62 10.67 -24.11
C TYR A 38 -2.23 10.35 -25.56
N LYS A 39 -1.99 9.06 -25.89
CA LYS A 39 -1.61 8.58 -27.25
C LYS A 39 -2.27 7.22 -27.56
N PRO A 40 -3.60 7.20 -27.76
CA PRO A 40 -4.36 5.95 -27.92
C PRO A 40 -4.02 5.18 -29.19
N ASP A 41 -3.46 5.84 -30.21
CA ASP A 41 -2.92 5.23 -31.42
C ASP A 41 -1.69 4.35 -31.17
N ARG A 42 -0.95 4.62 -30.08
CA ARG A 42 0.33 3.96 -29.77
C ARG A 42 0.30 3.15 -28.48
N HIS A 43 -0.52 3.52 -27.50
CA HIS A 43 -0.51 2.95 -26.17
C HIS A 43 -1.85 2.32 -25.83
N LYS A 44 -1.80 1.18 -25.12
CA LYS A 44 -2.98 0.58 -24.49
C LYS A 44 -3.42 1.42 -23.31
N ASP A 45 -4.72 1.41 -23.03
CA ASP A 45 -5.25 1.97 -21.80
C ASP A 45 -4.63 1.27 -20.58
N SER A 46 -4.39 2.05 -19.54
CA SER A 46 -3.77 1.58 -18.30
C SER A 46 -4.69 1.84 -17.13
N PHE A 47 -4.72 0.88 -16.24
CA PHE A 47 -5.56 0.84 -15.06
C PHE A 47 -4.69 0.66 -13.82
N THR A 48 -5.20 1.05 -12.66
CA THR A 48 -4.52 0.84 -11.38
C THR A 48 -5.50 0.43 -10.30
N LEU A 49 -5.31 -0.76 -9.76
CA LEU A 49 -5.97 -1.21 -8.53
C LEU A 49 -5.23 -0.62 -7.33
N THR A 50 -5.96 0.04 -6.44
CA THR A 50 -5.43 0.66 -5.23
C THR A 50 -6.13 0.11 -3.98
N ILE A 51 -5.36 -0.45 -3.05
CA ILE A 51 -5.85 -1.07 -1.82
C ILE A 51 -5.30 -0.30 -0.63
N LYS A 52 -6.19 0.37 0.12
CA LYS A 52 -5.85 1.29 1.23
C LYS A 52 -6.38 0.86 2.60
N LYS A 53 -7.37 -0.04 2.65
CA LYS A 53 -7.96 -0.48 3.91
C LYS A 53 -6.91 -1.28 4.70
N LYS A 54 -6.63 -0.88 5.95
CA LYS A 54 -5.57 -1.46 6.79
C LYS A 54 -5.66 -2.99 6.81
N GLU A 55 -6.83 -3.52 7.15
CA GLU A 55 -7.08 -4.96 7.25
C GLU A 55 -6.68 -5.70 5.96
N ASN A 56 -7.15 -5.21 4.80
CA ASN A 56 -6.85 -5.83 3.51
C ASN A 56 -5.35 -5.76 3.20
N VAL A 57 -4.71 -4.61 3.44
CA VAL A 57 -3.26 -4.46 3.18
C VAL A 57 -2.45 -5.41 4.04
N MET A 58 -2.73 -5.47 5.35
CA MET A 58 -2.01 -6.36 6.28
C MET A 58 -2.23 -7.83 5.93
N PHE A 59 -3.47 -8.21 5.60
CA PHE A 59 -3.82 -9.56 5.15
C PHE A 59 -3.03 -9.96 3.90
N ILE A 60 -3.01 -9.10 2.89
CA ILE A 60 -2.30 -9.36 1.64
C ILE A 60 -0.80 -9.47 1.87
N LEU A 61 -0.19 -8.51 2.59
CA LEU A 61 1.25 -8.54 2.89
C LEU A 61 1.64 -9.86 3.56
N LYS A 62 0.86 -10.32 4.55
CA LYS A 62 1.12 -11.60 5.23
C LYS A 62 1.18 -12.78 4.26
N HIS A 63 0.33 -12.79 3.24
CA HIS A 63 0.30 -13.86 2.24
C HIS A 63 1.34 -13.71 1.13
N ILE A 64 1.66 -12.50 0.69
CA ILE A 64 2.54 -12.29 -0.47
C ILE A 64 4.02 -12.14 -0.09
N SER A 65 4.35 -11.73 1.14
CA SER A 65 5.72 -11.46 1.57
C SER A 65 6.73 -12.58 1.26
N PRO A 66 6.41 -13.87 1.47
CA PRO A 66 7.32 -14.98 1.12
C PRO A 66 7.65 -15.07 -0.37
N TYR A 67 6.77 -14.56 -1.23
CA TYR A 67 6.89 -14.64 -2.69
C TYR A 67 7.50 -13.38 -3.32
N LEU A 68 7.76 -12.33 -2.53
CA LEU A 68 8.35 -11.08 -3.02
C LEU A 68 9.83 -11.26 -3.39
N ARG A 69 10.13 -11.29 -4.70
CA ARG A 69 11.52 -11.47 -5.18
C ARG A 69 12.41 -10.26 -4.95
N VAL A 70 11.88 -9.05 -5.11
CA VAL A 70 12.63 -7.80 -4.89
C VAL A 70 12.89 -7.62 -3.40
N ASP A 71 14.15 -7.74 -2.99
CA ASP A 71 14.59 -7.72 -1.58
C ASP A 71 14.07 -6.49 -0.82
N LYS A 72 14.22 -5.29 -1.41
CA LYS A 72 13.69 -4.04 -0.86
C LYS A 72 12.18 -4.11 -0.57
N LYS A 73 11.38 -4.68 -1.48
CA LYS A 73 9.93 -4.84 -1.28
C LYS A 73 9.63 -5.86 -0.18
N ARG A 74 10.40 -6.96 -0.13
CA ARG A 74 10.28 -7.99 0.90
C ARG A 74 10.58 -7.41 2.29
N LYS A 75 11.74 -6.78 2.47
CA LYS A 75 12.14 -6.15 3.74
C LYS A 75 11.13 -5.09 4.20
N ARG A 76 10.68 -4.22 3.29
CA ARG A 76 9.62 -3.24 3.58
C ARG A 76 8.29 -3.87 3.98
N SER A 77 7.90 -4.97 3.34
CA SER A 77 6.68 -5.69 3.71
C SER A 77 6.77 -6.30 5.12
N LEU A 78 7.91 -6.89 5.47
CA LEU A 78 8.16 -7.46 6.80
C LEU A 78 8.20 -6.36 7.87
N TRP A 79 8.87 -5.23 7.59
CA TRP A 79 8.89 -4.06 8.46
C TRP A 79 7.49 -3.56 8.81
N ILE A 80 6.61 -3.45 7.81
CA ILE A 80 5.20 -3.09 8.00
C ILE A 80 4.48 -4.11 8.88
N LEU A 81 4.59 -5.41 8.56
CA LEU A 81 3.91 -6.48 9.29
C LEU A 81 4.30 -6.51 10.77
N GLU A 82 5.57 -6.25 11.08
CA GLU A 82 6.11 -6.35 12.43
C GLU A 82 5.86 -5.08 13.29
N HIS A 83 5.85 -3.89 12.68
CA HIS A 83 5.90 -2.64 13.43
C HIS A 83 4.66 -1.75 13.27
N TYR A 84 3.95 -1.82 12.14
CA TYR A 84 2.93 -0.80 11.81
C TYR A 84 1.78 -0.73 12.83
N GLU A 85 1.32 -1.88 13.34
CA GLU A 85 0.24 -1.91 14.34
C GLU A 85 0.67 -1.39 15.71
N LYS A 86 1.95 -1.56 16.08
CA LYS A 86 2.50 -1.07 17.35
C LYS A 86 2.53 0.45 17.42
N VAL A 87 2.68 1.11 16.28
CA VAL A 87 2.83 2.56 16.17
C VAL A 87 1.61 3.26 15.60
N THR A 88 0.51 2.57 15.31
CA THR A 88 -0.68 3.18 14.70
C THR A 88 -1.92 2.96 15.56
N LEU A 89 -2.44 4.04 16.12
CA LEU A 89 -3.64 4.02 16.94
C LEU A 89 -4.91 3.91 16.10
N ARG A 90 -5.93 3.24 16.63
CA ARG A 90 -7.24 3.09 15.96
C ARG A 90 -7.99 4.41 15.76
N ASN A 91 -7.86 5.34 16.71
CA ASN A 91 -8.55 6.64 16.68
C ASN A 91 -7.70 7.77 16.06
N GLY A 92 -6.45 7.50 15.66
CA GLY A 92 -5.54 8.49 15.09
C GLY A 92 -5.07 9.59 16.04
N LYS A 93 -5.35 9.50 17.35
CA LYS A 93 -4.98 10.53 18.34
C LYS A 93 -3.65 10.20 19.00
N TYR A 94 -2.56 10.75 18.49
CA TYR A 94 -1.20 10.48 19.00
C TYR A 94 -0.83 11.37 20.20
N SER A 95 -0.22 10.78 21.23
CA SER A 95 0.60 11.55 22.17
C SER A 95 1.93 11.95 21.51
N PRO A 96 2.66 12.94 22.04
CA PRO A 96 3.96 13.32 21.49
C PRO A 96 4.95 12.15 21.33
N GLU A 97 4.96 11.22 22.28
CA GLU A 97 5.82 10.04 22.28
C GLU A 97 5.41 9.04 21.20
N LEU A 98 4.10 8.78 21.07
CA LEU A 98 3.58 7.89 20.04
C LEU A 98 3.75 8.48 18.63
N LEU A 99 3.62 9.80 18.51
CA LEU A 99 3.90 10.50 17.26
C LEU A 99 5.37 10.36 16.87
N LYS A 100 6.29 10.54 17.82
CA LYS A 100 7.72 10.32 17.59
C LYS A 100 8.02 8.89 17.14
N ALA A 101 7.41 7.89 17.79
CA ALA A 101 7.55 6.49 17.40
C ALA A 101 7.00 6.23 15.98
N LYS A 102 5.86 6.84 15.64
CA LYS A 102 5.27 6.77 14.30
C LYS A 102 6.17 7.36 13.22
N LEU A 103 6.75 8.53 13.46
CA LEU A 103 7.66 9.19 12.54
C LEU A 103 8.97 8.41 12.36
N SER A 104 9.52 7.87 13.45
CA SER A 104 10.71 7.01 13.40
C SER A 104 10.46 5.73 12.60
N PHE A 105 9.29 5.10 12.77
CA PHE A 105 8.87 3.97 11.94
C PHE A 105 8.85 4.32 10.44
N GLU A 106 8.33 5.50 10.08
CA GLU A 106 8.27 5.97 8.70
C GLU A 106 9.67 6.23 8.12
N GLU A 107 10.55 6.88 8.90
CA GLU A 107 11.93 7.16 8.50
C GLU A 107 12.70 5.87 8.21
N LEU A 108 12.68 4.92 9.17
CA LEU A 108 13.36 3.63 9.03
C LEU A 108 12.81 2.83 7.83
N PHE A 109 11.50 2.87 7.59
CA PHE A 109 10.90 2.23 6.41
C PHE A 109 11.50 2.74 5.09
N PHE A 110 11.82 4.03 4.99
CA PHE A 110 12.38 4.62 3.78
C PHE A 110 13.89 4.39 3.63
N GLN A 111 14.60 4.11 4.72
CA GLN A 111 16.02 3.74 4.73
C GLN A 111 16.28 2.29 4.28
N ILE A 112 15.28 1.41 4.38
CA ILE A 112 15.26 0.08 3.71
C ILE A 112 15.14 0.27 2.20
#